data_AF-A0A843FF84-F1
#
_entry.id   AF-A0A843FF84-F1
#
_cell.length_a   1.000
_cell.length_b   1.000
_cell.length_c   1.000
_cell.angle_alpha   90.00
_cell.angle_beta   90.00
_cell.angle_gamma   90.00
#
_symmetry.space_group_name_H-M   'P 1'
#
loop_
_entity.id
_entity.type
_entity.pdbx_description
1 polymer ?
#
loop_
_entity_poly.entity_id
_entity_poly.type
_entity_poly.pdbx_seq_one_letter_code
_entity_poly.pdbx_strand_id
1 'polypeptide(L)' 'TVVIGFPVWWYTAPTIINTFIESVNLSGKAIKAFCTSGGSGIDKCVSDLASTYPDLDFKKGLRLTGSESSDKIKEWIDD' A
#
# COMPACT_ATOMS: atom_id res chain seq x y z
N THR A 1 -7.47 -4.84 -9.75
CA THR A 1 -6.42 -4.35 -8.83
C THR A 1 -6.64 -2.88 -8.52
N VAL A 2 -6.41 -2.46 -7.29
CA VAL A 2 -6.39 -1.05 -6.85
C VAL A 2 -5.01 -0.76 -6.27
N VAL A 3 -4.40 0.34 -6.71
CA VAL A 3 -3.09 0.78 -6.21
C VAL A 3 -3.29 1.97 -5.29
N ILE A 4 -2.76 1.91 -4.07
CA ILE A 4 -2.91 2.97 -3.05
C ILE A 4 -1.52 3.47 -2.65
N GLY A 5 -1.30 4.78 -2.80
CA GLY A 5 -0.03 5.43 -2.48
C GLY A 5 -0.13 6.35 -1.27
N PHE A 6 0.85 6.32 -0.38
CA PHE A 6 0.92 7.24 0.76
C PHE A 6 2.35 7.47 1.29
N PRO A 7 2.63 8.61 1.93
CA PRO A 7 3.83 8.74 2.74
C PRO A 7 3.72 7.87 4.00
N VAL A 8 4.83 7.34 4.51
CA VAL A 8 4.82 6.71 5.85
C VAL A 8 4.78 7.80 6.92
N TRP A 9 3.76 7.78 7.78
CA TRP A 9 3.66 8.64 8.96
C TRP A 9 3.77 7.79 10.21
N TRP A 10 4.81 8.03 11.02
CA TRP A 10 5.04 7.32 12.28
C TRP A 10 4.94 5.78 12.16
N TYR A 11 5.60 5.23 11.13
CA TYR A 11 5.67 3.80 10.84
C TYR A 11 4.34 3.13 10.45
N THR A 12 3.33 3.90 10.03
CA THR A 12 2.07 3.39 9.50
C THR A 12 1.49 4.28 8.39
N ALA A 13 0.37 3.86 7.81
CA ALA A 13 -0.35 4.64 6.80
C ALA A 13 -1.04 5.86 7.47
N PRO A 14 -1.06 7.03 6.84
CA PRO A 14 -1.86 8.17 7.29
C PRO A 14 -3.33 7.78 7.43
N THR A 15 -4.02 8.30 8.45
CA THR A 15 -5.41 7.91 8.75
C THR A 15 -6.40 8.21 7.62
N ILE A 16 -6.08 9.15 6.73
CA ILE A 16 -6.88 9.41 5.52
C ILE A 16 -6.97 8.18 4.59
N ILE A 17 -6.00 7.26 4.65
CA ILE A 17 -6.04 6.01 3.89
C ILE A 17 -7.13 5.08 4.42
N ASN A 18 -7.35 5.05 5.74
CA ASN A 18 -8.48 4.33 6.34
C ASN A 18 -9.81 4.92 5.86
N THR A 19 -9.94 6.25 5.90
CA THR A 19 -11.12 6.96 5.39
C THR A 19 -11.38 6.63 3.92
N PHE A 20 -10.33 6.58 3.09
CA PHE A 20 -10.47 6.17 1.69
C PHE A 20 -11.01 4.74 1.59
N ILE A 21 -10.39 3.77 2.27
CA ILE A 21 -10.79 2.35 2.23
C ILE A 21 -12.25 2.18 2.66
N GLU A 22 -12.67 2.87 3.72
CA GLU A 22 -14.04 2.83 4.24
C GLU A 22 -15.07 3.51 3.31
N SER A 23 -14.62 4.44 2.47
CA SER A 23 -15.49 5.20 1.56
C SER A 23 -15.80 4.50 0.24
N VAL A 24 -15.07 3.42 -0.11
CA VAL A 24 -15.22 2.72 -1.40
C VAL A 24 -15.31 1.21 -1.24
N ASN A 25 -16.03 0.54 -2.13
CA ASN A 25 -16.10 -0.92 -2.14
C ASN A 25 -14.86 -1.54 -2.83
N LEU A 26 -13.96 -2.10 -2.02
CA LEU A 26 -12.76 -2.81 -2.47
C LEU A 26 -12.90 -4.34 -2.47
N SER A 27 -14.09 -4.87 -2.15
CA SER A 27 -14.36 -6.31 -2.10
C SER A 27 -14.01 -7.00 -3.43
N GLY A 28 -13.31 -8.14 -3.33
CA GLY A 28 -12.84 -8.93 -4.48
C GLY A 28 -11.75 -8.29 -5.33
N LYS A 29 -11.16 -7.15 -4.91
CA LYS A 29 -10.05 -6.49 -5.62
C LYS A 29 -8.74 -6.73 -4.86
N ALA A 30 -7.70 -7.13 -5.59
CA ALA A 30 -6.33 -7.09 -5.08
C ALA A 30 -5.91 -5.63 -4.81
N ILE A 31 -5.40 -5.37 -3.61
CA ILE A 31 -4.92 -4.05 -3.16
C ILE A 31 -3.39 -4.07 -3.11
N LYS A 32 -2.77 -3.19 -3.89
CA LYS A 32 -1.32 -3.01 -3.91
C LYS A 32 -0.97 -1.65 -3.32
N ALA A 33 -0.34 -1.66 -2.13
CA ALA A 33 0.07 -0.44 -1.46
C ALA A 33 1.50 -0.07 -1.85
N PHE A 34 1.76 1.21 -2.13
CA PHE A 34 3.11 1.73 -2.22
C PHE A 34 3.31 2.91 -1.26
N CYS A 35 4.56 3.15 -0.87
CA CYS A 35 4.89 4.30 -0.03
C CYS A 35 6.15 5.03 -0.45
N THR A 36 6.24 6.29 -0.04
CA THR A 36 7.51 7.02 0.06
C THR A 36 7.80 7.33 1.52
N SER A 37 9.07 7.44 1.89
CA SER A 37 9.47 7.76 3.26
C SER A 37 10.92 8.24 3.34
N GLY A 38 11.28 8.83 4.49
CA GLY A 38 12.66 9.21 4.81
C GLY A 38 13.57 8.06 5.24
N GLY A 39 13.08 6.81 5.33
CA GLY A 39 13.90 5.69 5.82
C GLY A 39 13.11 4.43 6.19
N SER A 40 11.86 4.58 6.60
CA SER A 40 10.99 3.46 7.00
C SER A 40 10.50 2.63 5.81
N GLY A 41 10.46 1.31 5.96
CA GLY A 41 9.82 0.39 5.01
C GLY A 41 8.29 0.46 5.03
N ILE A 42 7.64 -0.28 4.11
CA ILE A 42 6.18 -0.32 3.99
C ILE A 42 5.52 -1.47 4.76
N ASP A 43 6.26 -2.54 5.09
CA ASP A 43 5.69 -3.80 5.57
C ASP A 43 4.77 -3.63 6.78
N LYS A 44 5.16 -2.79 7.74
CA LYS A 44 4.32 -2.48 8.90
C LYS A 44 3.02 -1.75 8.51
N CYS A 45 3.06 -0.85 7.53
CA CYS A 45 1.85 -0.17 7.04
C CYS A 45 0.87 -1.18 6.42
N VAL A 46 1.38 -2.11 5.61
CA VAL A 46 0.54 -3.16 4.99
C VAL A 46 -0.02 -4.10 6.06
N SER A 47 0.80 -4.49 7.04
CA SER A 47 0.36 -5.34 8.15
C SER A 47 -0.74 -4.66 8.98
N ASP A 48 -0.59 -3.37 9.30
CA ASP A 48 -1.58 -2.61 10.06
C ASP A 48 -2.92 -2.53 9.29
N LEU A 49 -2.86 -2.21 7.98
CA LEU A 49 -4.05 -2.13 7.12
C LEU A 49 -4.72 -3.49 6.92
N ALA A 50 -3.96 -4.55 6.65
CA ALA A 50 -4.48 -5.90 6.48
C ALA A 50 -5.10 -6.45 7.79
N SER A 51 -4.54 -6.08 8.94
CA SER A 51 -5.12 -6.44 10.24
C SER A 51 -6.40 -5.67 10.53
N THR A 52 -6.51 -4.42 10.05
CA THR A 52 -7.70 -3.57 10.23
C THR A 52 -8.84 -4.00 9.30
N TYR A 53 -8.51 -4.43 8.07
CA TYR A 53 -9.47 -4.82 7.05
C TYR A 53 -9.19 -6.26 6.56
N PRO A 54 -9.45 -7.28 7.39
CA PRO A 54 -9.07 -8.68 7.11
C PRO A 54 -9.77 -9.30 5.91
N ASP A 55 -10.93 -8.76 5.50
CA ASP A 55 -11.69 -9.23 4.33
C ASP A 55 -11.15 -8.68 2.99
N LEU A 56 -10.16 -7.78 3.03
CA LEU A 56 -9.56 -7.18 1.84
C LEU A 56 -8.25 -7.87 1.46
N ASP A 57 -8.02 -8.02 0.16
CA ASP A 57 -6.86 -8.73 -0.39
C ASP A 57 -5.64 -7.82 -0.54
N PHE A 58 -4.97 -7.53 0.57
CA PHE A 58 -3.69 -6.79 0.57
C PHE A 58 -2.55 -7.68 0.04
N LYS A 59 -1.93 -7.23 -1.05
CA LYS A 59 -0.71 -7.83 -1.63
C LYS A 59 0.55 -7.21 -1.02
N LYS A 60 1.71 -7.79 -1.37
CA LYS A 60 3.02 -7.28 -0.98
C LYS A 60 3.18 -5.82 -1.41
N GLY A 61 3.50 -4.96 -0.44
CA GLY A 61 3.70 -3.54 -0.68
C GLY A 61 5.07 -3.23 -1.29
N LEU A 62 5.21 -2.05 -1.87
CA LEU A 62 6.48 -1.55 -2.42
C LEU A 62 6.81 -0.15 -1.88
N ARG A 63 7.98 0.00 -1.28
CA ARG A 63 8.54 1.34 -1.05
C ARG A 63 9.20 1.83 -2.32
N LEU A 64 8.83 3.03 -2.75
CA LEU A 64 9.46 3.77 -3.85
C LEU A 64 10.34 4.88 -3.27
N THR A 65 11.60 4.92 -3.67
CA THR A 65 12.58 5.94 -3.29
C THR A 65 12.82 6.98 -4.39
N GLY A 66 12.23 6.79 -5.57
CA GLY A 66 12.38 7.67 -6.73
C GLY A 66 13.52 7.27 -7.67
N SER A 67 14.11 6.09 -7.45
CA SER A 67 15.23 5.55 -8.25
C SER A 67 14.89 4.19 -8.89
N GLU A 68 13.64 3.74 -8.76
CA GLU A 68 13.16 2.49 -9.35
C GLU A 68 13.02 2.61 -10.87
N SER A 69 13.38 1.54 -11.57
CA SER A 69 13.12 1.43 -13.00
C SER A 69 11.63 1.17 -13.27
N SER A 70 11.18 1.60 -14.45
CA SER A 70 9.82 1.30 -14.92
C SER A 70 9.53 -0.20 -14.96
N ASP A 71 10.53 -1.03 -15.27
CA ASP A 71 10.35 -2.49 -15.36
C ASP A 71 10.14 -3.11 -13.98
N LYS A 72 10.86 -2.65 -12.95
CA LYS A 72 10.63 -3.07 -11.56
C LYS A 72 9.22 -2.72 -11.08
N ILE A 73 8.72 -1.54 -11.48
CA ILE A 73 7.35 -1.11 -11.13
C ILE A 73 6.32 -1.97 -11.86
N LYS A 74 6.54 -2.29 -13.14
CA LYS A 74 5.64 -3.17 -13.91
C LYS A 74 5.60 -4.58 -13.33
N GLU A 75 6.76 -5.18 -13.04
CA GLU A 75 6.86 -6.49 -12.39
C GLU A 75 6.06 -6.51 -11.08
N TRP A 76 6.21 -5.48 -10.25
CA TRP A 76 5.43 -5.37 -9.02
C TRP A 76 3.92 -5.15 -9.27
N ILE A 77 3.50 -4.52 -10.36
CA ILE A 77 2.07 -4.36 -10.70
C ILE A 77 1.47 -5.66 -11.22
N ASP A 78 2.25 -6.47 -11.93
CA ASP A 78 1.78 -7.69 -12.59
C ASP A 78 1.81 -8.94 -11.69
N ASP A 79 2.59 -8.94 -10.59
CA ASP A 79 2.69 -10.03 -9.59
C ASP A 79 1.41 -10.34 -8.79
#